data_AF-C6J2J9-F1
#
_entry.id   AF-C6J2J9-F1
#
_cell.length_a   1.000
_cell.length_b   1.000
_cell.length_c   1.000
_cell.angle_alpha   90.00
_cell.angle_beta   90.00
_cell.angle_gamma   90.00
#
_symmetry.space_group_name_H-M   'P 1'
#
loop_
_entity.id
_entity.type
_entity.pdbx_description
1 polymer ?
#
loop_
_entity_poly.entity_id
_entity_poly.type
_entity_poly.pdbx_seq_one_letter_code
_entity_poly.pdbx_strand_id
1 'polypeptide(L)'
;MGRNGVSDQAGRRELYEELLACTNAQCDLLSSGDSWEHIADSFLQLSARWDEIRAQIDRLKQPEPEELKDSDGYLQDLIRRIAAGLREVDHKLQHSVGEAGTGLKTVKDQKKLMNAYYGMDRRGNHALYFDEKK
;
A
#
# COMPACT_ATOMS: atom_id res chain seq x y z
N MET A 1 24.02 20.21 12.92
CA MET A 1 22.75 19.59 13.36
C MET A 1 22.38 18.55 12.31
N GLY A 2 22.46 17.25 12.60
CA GLY A 2 22.34 16.21 11.54
C GLY A 2 22.19 14.79 12.07
N ARG A 3 21.30 14.56 13.05
CA ARG A 3 21.07 13.21 13.62
C ARG A 3 19.63 12.70 13.54
N ASN A 4 18.67 13.44 12.99
CA ASN A 4 17.26 13.01 12.97
C ASN A 4 16.86 12.17 11.74
N GLY A 5 17.58 12.23 10.61
CA GLY A 5 17.16 11.56 9.37
C GLY A 5 17.19 10.03 9.39
N VAL A 6 18.06 9.42 10.22
CA VAL A 6 18.21 7.95 10.27
C VAL A 6 17.12 7.29 11.14
N SER A 7 16.70 7.95 12.23
CA SER A 7 15.60 7.46 13.08
C SER A 7 14.26 7.48 12.34
N ASP A 8 14.02 8.51 11.54
CA ASP A 8 12.75 8.66 10.81
C ASP A 8 12.63 7.64 9.66
N GLN A 9 13.75 7.24 9.03
CA GLN A 9 13.77 6.18 8.01
C GLN A 9 13.55 4.78 8.61
N ALA A 10 14.17 4.47 9.75
CA ALA A 10 13.96 3.20 10.44
C ALA A 10 12.49 3.04 10.89
N GLY A 11 11.93 4.08 11.52
CA GLY A 11 10.52 4.08 11.91
C GLY A 11 9.56 4.00 10.72
N ARG A 12 9.92 4.60 9.58
CA ARG A 12 9.13 4.45 8.35
C ARG A 12 9.16 3.01 7.84
N ARG A 13 10.32 2.33 7.83
CA ARG A 13 10.42 0.93 7.40
C ARG A 13 9.56 0.01 8.25
N GLU A 14 9.64 0.14 9.58
CA GLU A 14 8.83 -0.64 10.52
C GLU A 14 7.34 -0.49 10.23
N LEU A 15 6.86 0.73 9.99
CA LEU A 15 5.46 0.95 9.63
C LEU A 15 5.06 0.30 8.29
N TYR A 16 5.94 0.29 7.28
CA TYR A 16 5.67 -0.42 6.02
C TYR A 16 5.71 -1.94 6.20
N GLU A 17 6.56 -2.48 7.06
CA GLU A 17 6.53 -3.90 7.43
C GLU A 17 5.21 -4.27 8.13
N GLU A 18 4.71 -3.41 9.02
CA GLU A 18 3.40 -3.58 9.65
C GLU A 18 2.25 -3.53 8.63
N LEU A 19 2.31 -2.62 7.64
CA LEU A 19 1.33 -2.60 6.55
C LEU A 19 1.35 -3.90 5.73
N LEU A 20 2.53 -4.43 5.46
CA LEU A 20 2.69 -5.69 4.75
C LEU A 20 2.12 -6.85 5.58
N ALA A 21 2.39 -6.89 6.88
CA ALA A 21 1.82 -7.89 7.78
C ALA A 21 0.28 -7.82 7.81
N CYS A 22 -0.30 -6.62 7.89
CA CYS A 22 -1.75 -6.43 7.82
C CYS A 22 -2.31 -6.93 6.48
N THR A 23 -1.64 -6.61 5.37
CA THR A 23 -2.07 -7.03 4.03
C THR A 23 -2.02 -8.55 3.87
N ASN A 24 -0.96 -9.20 4.36
CA ASN A 24 -0.86 -10.66 4.33
C ASN A 24 -1.95 -11.31 5.18
N ALA A 25 -2.18 -10.79 6.39
CA ALA A 25 -3.25 -11.29 7.26
C ALA A 25 -4.64 -11.15 6.61
N GLN A 26 -4.89 -10.06 5.87
CA GLN A 26 -6.12 -9.90 5.09
C GLN A 26 -6.21 -10.93 3.95
N CYS A 27 -5.11 -11.20 3.24
CA CYS A 27 -5.05 -12.24 2.21
C CYS A 27 -5.33 -13.63 2.77
N ASP A 28 -4.73 -13.97 3.91
CA ASP A 28 -4.88 -15.26 4.58
C ASP A 28 -6.31 -15.45 5.08
N LEU A 29 -6.87 -14.42 5.71
CA LEU A 29 -8.25 -14.40 6.19
C LEU A 29 -9.26 -14.61 5.04
N LEU A 30 -9.04 -13.98 3.89
CA LEU A 30 -9.88 -14.19 2.70
C LEU A 30 -9.63 -15.53 2.00
N SER A 31 -8.58 -16.27 2.39
CA SER A 31 -8.25 -17.59 1.83
C SER A 31 -8.71 -18.75 2.71
N SER A 32 -9.15 -18.49 3.95
CA SER A 32 -9.47 -19.55 4.91
C SER A 32 -10.66 -20.42 4.48
N GLY A 33 -11.49 -19.92 3.54
CA GLY A 33 -12.71 -20.60 3.11
C GLY A 33 -13.87 -20.43 4.10
N ASP A 34 -13.69 -19.66 5.16
CA ASP A 34 -14.74 -19.32 6.11
C ASP A 34 -15.79 -18.40 5.48
N SER A 35 -17.01 -18.41 6.02
CA SER A 35 -18.07 -17.50 5.54
C SER A 35 -17.73 -16.05 5.87
N TRP A 36 -18.24 -15.13 5.03
CA TRP A 36 -18.02 -13.69 5.22
C TRP A 36 -18.41 -13.21 6.63
N GLU A 37 -19.46 -13.76 7.22
CA GLU A 37 -19.93 -13.42 8.58
C GLU A 37 -18.87 -13.68 9.65
N HIS A 38 -18.07 -14.73 9.51
CA HIS A 38 -17.02 -15.08 10.48
C HIS A 38 -15.76 -14.23 10.30
N ILE A 39 -15.49 -13.78 9.08
CA ILE A 39 -14.25 -13.05 8.77
C ILE A 39 -14.44 -11.53 8.72
N ALA A 40 -15.67 -11.03 8.61
CA ALA A 40 -15.96 -9.61 8.44
C ALA A 40 -15.37 -8.76 9.58
N ASP A 41 -15.56 -9.18 10.84
CA ASP A 41 -15.08 -8.43 12.00
C ASP A 41 -13.54 -8.38 12.03
N SER A 42 -12.87 -9.52 11.80
CA SER A 42 -11.41 -9.56 11.73
C SER A 42 -10.87 -8.75 10.55
N PHE A 43 -11.55 -8.78 9.40
CA PHE A 43 -11.18 -7.98 8.24
C PHE A 43 -11.31 -6.48 8.50
N LEU A 44 -12.37 -6.05 9.19
CA LEU A 44 -12.58 -4.67 9.60
C LEU A 44 -11.54 -4.21 10.63
N GLN A 45 -11.17 -5.07 11.58
CA GLN A 45 -10.10 -4.77 12.54
C GLN A 45 -8.74 -4.60 11.85
N LEU A 46 -8.39 -5.50 10.93
CA LEU A 46 -7.17 -5.38 10.12
C LEU A 46 -7.17 -4.11 9.25
N SER A 47 -8.33 -3.75 8.71
CA SER A 47 -8.51 -2.52 7.93
C SER A 47 -8.32 -1.27 8.80
N ALA A 48 -8.90 -1.23 9.99
CA ALA A 48 -8.72 -0.12 10.93
C ALA A 48 -7.25 0.01 11.35
N ARG A 49 -6.58 -1.12 11.63
CA ARG A 49 -5.14 -1.12 11.94
C ARG A 49 -4.30 -0.59 10.78
N TRP A 50 -4.64 -0.97 9.56
CA TRP A 50 -3.98 -0.45 8.36
C TRP A 50 -4.13 1.08 8.26
N ASP A 51 -5.32 1.62 8.53
CA ASP A 51 -5.56 3.07 8.52
C ASP A 51 -4.79 3.81 9.62
N GLU A 52 -4.64 3.21 10.81
CA GLU A 52 -3.81 3.76 11.89
C GLU A 52 -2.34 3.84 11.49
N ILE A 53 -1.79 2.78 10.91
CA ILE A 53 -0.39 2.72 10.46
C ILE A 53 -0.17 3.75 9.35
N ARG A 54 -1.09 3.86 8.39
CA ARG A 54 -1.09 4.91 7.38
C ARG A 54 -1.02 6.30 8.02
N ALA A 55 -1.90 6.59 8.98
CA ALA A 55 -1.91 7.88 9.64
C ALA A 55 -0.59 8.17 10.37
N GLN A 56 0.11 7.14 10.86
CA GLN A 56 1.45 7.29 11.43
C GLN A 56 2.51 7.60 10.35
N ILE A 57 2.46 6.92 9.20
CA ILE A 57 3.34 7.21 8.06
C ILE A 57 3.14 8.66 7.56
N ASP A 58 1.88 9.12 7.49
CA ASP A 58 1.53 10.49 7.10
C ASP A 58 2.06 11.54 8.10
N ARG A 59 2.13 11.18 9.40
CA ARG A 59 2.65 12.04 10.48
C ARG A 59 4.18 12.08 10.56
N LEU A 60 4.87 11.04 10.09
CA LEU A 60 6.33 11.06 9.92
C LEU A 60 6.68 12.06 8.80
N LYS A 61 6.83 13.33 9.21
CA LYS A 61 7.10 14.50 8.36
C LYS A 61 7.89 14.13 7.10
N GLN A 62 7.31 14.42 5.93
CA GLN A 62 7.96 14.25 4.63
C GLN A 62 9.34 14.92 4.62
N PRO A 63 10.47 14.19 4.44
CA PRO A 63 11.50 14.72 3.58
C PRO A 63 10.92 14.72 2.15
N GLU A 64 11.23 15.75 1.38
CA GLU A 64 10.74 15.90 0.00
C GLU A 64 10.94 14.61 -0.81
N PRO A 65 10.02 14.31 -1.75
CA PRO A 65 9.98 13.05 -2.51
C PRO A 65 11.19 12.81 -3.42
N GLU A 66 12.21 13.67 -3.41
CA GLU A 66 13.42 13.54 -4.21
C GLU A 66 14.51 12.71 -3.53
N GLU A 67 14.59 12.64 -2.19
CA GLU A 67 15.63 11.86 -1.50
C GLU A 67 15.29 10.36 -1.34
N LEU A 68 14.01 9.97 -1.49
CA LEU A 68 13.60 8.55 -1.42
C LEU A 68 13.76 7.80 -2.75
N LYS A 69 14.02 8.51 -3.85
CA LYS A 69 14.01 7.91 -5.20
C LYS A 69 15.17 6.95 -5.45
N ASP A 70 16.30 7.08 -4.74
CA ASP A 70 17.52 6.35 -5.10
C ASP A 70 18.17 5.47 -4.00
N SER A 71 17.68 5.43 -2.76
CA SER A 71 18.50 4.87 -1.66
C SER A 71 17.94 3.68 -0.88
N ASP A 72 16.68 3.29 -1.05
CA ASP A 72 16.08 2.23 -0.21
C ASP A 72 15.34 1.16 -1.00
N GLY A 73 16.10 0.29 -1.66
CA GLY A 73 15.56 -0.85 -2.43
C GLY A 73 14.71 -1.81 -1.60
N TYR A 74 14.95 -1.87 -0.28
CA TYR A 74 14.14 -2.68 0.64
C TYR A 74 12.74 -2.09 0.84
N LEU A 75 12.65 -0.79 1.11
CA LEU A 75 11.37 -0.11 1.23
C LEU A 75 10.55 -0.21 -0.07
N GLN A 76 11.21 -0.11 -1.22
CA GLN A 76 10.57 -0.32 -2.52
C GLN A 76 10.02 -1.74 -2.69
N ASP A 77 10.74 -2.76 -2.23
CA ASP A 77 10.27 -4.14 -2.23
C ASP A 77 9.03 -4.32 -1.33
N LEU A 78 9.06 -3.78 -0.10
CA LEU A 78 7.92 -3.81 0.81
C LEU A 78 6.67 -3.20 0.16
N ILE A 79 6.79 -2.02 -0.43
CA ILE A 79 5.68 -1.33 -1.12
C ILE A 79 5.15 -2.16 -2.29
N ARG A 80 6.03 -2.76 -3.10
CA ARG A 80 5.61 -3.64 -4.22
C ARG A 80 4.85 -4.86 -3.71
N ARG A 81 5.30 -5.47 -2.61
CA ARG A 81 4.64 -6.62 -1.98
C ARG A 81 3.28 -6.23 -1.40
N ILE A 82 3.18 -5.08 -0.74
CA ILE A 82 1.90 -4.53 -0.27
C ILE A 82 0.95 -4.32 -1.47
N ALA A 83 1.42 -3.69 -2.55
CA ALA A 83 0.60 -3.46 -3.74
C ALA A 83 0.13 -4.76 -4.41
N ALA A 84 0.97 -5.81 -4.41
CA ALA A 84 0.57 -7.14 -4.89
C ALA A 84 -0.51 -7.75 -3.98
N GLY A 85 -0.31 -7.73 -2.66
CA GLY A 85 -1.30 -8.23 -1.70
C GLY A 85 -2.63 -7.47 -1.79
N LEU A 86 -2.63 -6.14 -1.90
CA LEU A 86 -3.84 -5.35 -2.08
C LEU A 86 -4.59 -5.67 -3.38
N ARG A 87 -3.89 -6.08 -4.45
CA ARG A 87 -4.55 -6.56 -5.68
C ARG A 87 -5.22 -7.90 -5.45
N GLU A 88 -4.60 -8.78 -4.68
CA GLU A 88 -5.16 -10.07 -4.31
C GLU A 88 -6.37 -9.93 -3.39
N VAL A 89 -6.29 -9.08 -2.35
CA VAL A 89 -7.42 -8.75 -1.48
C VAL A 89 -8.58 -8.19 -2.30
N ASP A 90 -8.33 -7.24 -3.20
CA ASP A 90 -9.37 -6.68 -4.08
C ASP A 90 -10.00 -7.75 -4.98
N HIS A 91 -9.20 -8.64 -5.56
CA HIS A 91 -9.71 -9.72 -6.40
C HIS A 91 -10.60 -10.69 -5.61
N LYS A 92 -10.16 -11.10 -4.42
CA LYS A 92 -10.93 -11.97 -3.52
C LYS A 92 -12.22 -11.30 -3.06
N LEU A 93 -12.15 -10.03 -2.65
CA LEU A 93 -13.34 -9.27 -2.31
C LEU A 93 -14.29 -9.13 -3.49
N GLN A 94 -13.83 -8.86 -4.71
CA GLN A 94 -14.71 -8.80 -5.88
C GLN A 94 -15.42 -10.13 -6.14
N HIS A 95 -14.77 -11.26 -5.87
CA HIS A 95 -15.37 -12.58 -5.95
C HIS A 95 -16.39 -12.82 -4.82
N SER A 96 -16.13 -12.32 -3.61
CA SER A 96 -17.05 -12.44 -2.47
C SER A 96 -18.18 -11.39 -2.45
N VAL A 97 -18.00 -10.22 -3.08
CA VAL A 97 -18.94 -9.08 -3.08
C VAL A 97 -20.08 -9.26 -4.10
N GLY A 98 -20.08 -10.36 -4.87
CA GLY A 98 -21.33 -10.90 -5.40
C GLY A 98 -22.41 -11.07 -4.30
N GLU A 99 -22.01 -11.13 -3.02
CA GLU A 99 -22.90 -11.38 -1.88
C GLU A 99 -22.90 -10.29 -0.76
N ALA A 100 -21.87 -9.43 -0.62
CA ALA A 100 -21.82 -8.44 0.48
C ALA A 100 -21.14 -7.09 0.12
N GLY A 101 -21.92 -6.01 -0.01
CA GLY A 101 -21.55 -4.76 -0.70
C GLY A 101 -20.65 -3.71 -0.02
N THR A 102 -19.83 -3.99 1.01
CA THR A 102 -19.17 -2.93 1.80
C THR A 102 -17.63 -2.96 1.86
N GLY A 103 -16.95 -4.08 1.55
CA GLY A 103 -15.48 -4.19 1.72
C GLY A 103 -14.62 -3.49 0.65
N LEU A 104 -15.17 -3.22 -0.54
CA LEU A 104 -14.41 -2.74 -1.71
C LEU A 104 -13.90 -1.29 -1.59
N LYS A 105 -14.57 -0.44 -0.79
CA LYS A 105 -14.19 0.97 -0.67
C LYS A 105 -12.84 1.12 0.03
N THR A 106 -12.62 0.36 1.10
CA THR A 106 -11.40 0.38 1.90
C THR A 106 -10.17 0.02 1.06
N VAL A 107 -10.22 -1.08 0.31
CA VAL A 107 -9.08 -1.52 -0.51
C VAL A 107 -8.73 -0.54 -1.63
N LYS A 108 -9.74 0.14 -2.21
CA LYS A 108 -9.50 1.21 -3.19
C LYS A 108 -8.75 2.38 -2.57
N ASP A 109 -9.08 2.76 -1.35
CA ASP A 109 -8.40 3.85 -0.66
C ASP A 109 -6.97 3.47 -0.23
N GLN A 110 -6.73 2.19 0.07
CA GLN A 110 -5.39 1.65 0.31
C GLN A 110 -4.50 1.73 -0.96
N LYS A 111 -5.04 1.35 -2.12
CA LYS A 111 -4.33 1.43 -3.41
C LYS A 111 -4.00 2.87 -3.81
N LYS A 112 -4.91 3.81 -3.59
CA LYS A 112 -4.67 5.25 -3.86
C LYS A 112 -3.46 5.78 -3.10
N LEU A 113 -3.29 5.38 -1.83
CA LEU A 113 -2.13 5.77 -1.03
C LEU A 113 -0.82 5.29 -1.67
N MET A 114 -0.74 4.02 -2.06
CA MET A 114 0.45 3.47 -2.71
C MET A 114 0.80 4.21 -4.00
N ASN A 115 -0.23 4.60 -4.77
CA ASN A 115 -0.04 5.42 -5.96
C ASN A 115 0.43 6.85 -5.64
N ALA A 116 0.02 7.42 -4.51
CA ALA A 116 0.49 8.75 -4.08
C ALA A 116 1.97 8.73 -3.66
N TYR A 117 2.42 7.66 -3.01
CA TYR A 117 3.80 7.52 -2.52
C TYR A 117 4.80 7.10 -3.60
N TYR A 118 4.37 6.37 -4.64
CA TYR A 118 5.30 5.84 -5.64
C TYR A 118 4.90 6.13 -7.10
N GLY A 119 3.73 6.72 -7.36
CA GLY A 119 3.33 7.08 -8.73
C GLY A 119 3.42 5.91 -9.71
N MET A 120 3.20 4.67 -9.26
CA MET A 120 3.38 3.42 -10.04
C MET A 120 2.41 3.25 -11.23
N ASP A 121 1.83 4.33 -11.74
CA ASP A 121 1.07 4.35 -12.99
C ASP A 121 1.54 5.46 -13.95
N ARG A 122 2.78 5.97 -13.78
CA ARG A 122 3.40 6.89 -14.73
C ARG A 122 4.53 6.22 -15.49
N ARG A 123 4.21 5.27 -16.36
CA ARG A 123 4.94 5.03 -17.61
C ARG A 123 4.01 4.44 -18.66
N GLY A 124 3.50 5.35 -19.50
CA GLY A 124 2.74 5.03 -20.69
C GLY A 124 2.35 6.28 -21.48
N ASN A 125 3.32 7.17 -21.72
CA ASN A 125 3.40 8.13 -22.85
C ASN A 125 4.40 9.26 -22.51
N HIS A 126 5.68 8.90 -22.38
CA HIS A 126 6.69 9.83 -22.88
C HIS A 126 6.62 9.70 -24.41
N ALA A 127 5.89 10.60 -25.06
CA ALA A 127 6.18 10.89 -26.45
C ALA A 127 7.62 11.41 -26.46
N LEU A 128 8.56 10.52 -26.76
CA LEU A 128 9.91 10.90 -27.15
C LEU A 128 9.76 11.90 -28.29
N TYR A 129 10.26 13.11 -28.06
CA TYR A 129 10.52 14.08 -29.09
C TYR A 129 11.32 13.38 -30.20
N PHE A 130 10.67 13.08 -31.31
CA PHE A 130 11.38 13.01 -32.58
C PHE A 130 11.62 14.46 -33.00
N ASP A 131 12.72 14.99 -32.51
CA ASP A 131 13.48 16.00 -33.24
C ASP A 131 14.02 15.32 -34.50
N GLU A 132 13.33 15.50 -35.62
CA GLU A 132 13.96 15.40 -36.93
C GLU A 132 13.79 16.72 -37.65
N LYS A 133 14.89 17.47 -37.64
CA LYS A 133 15.23 18.51 -38.62
C LYS A 133 14.62 18.27 -40.00
N LYS A 134 13.89 19.26 -40.51
CA LYS A 134 14.18 19.92 -41.78
C LYS A 134 13.45 21.24 -41.93
#